data_AF-A0A0Q5WR53-F1
#
_entry.id   AF-A0A0Q5WR53-F1
#
_cell.length_a   1.000
_cell.length_b   1.000
_cell.length_c   1.000
_cell.angle_alpha   90.00
_cell.angle_beta   90.00
_cell.angle_gamma   90.00
#
_symmetry.space_group_name_H-M   'P 1'
#
loop_
_entity.id
_entity.type
_entity.pdbx_description
1 polymer ?
#
loop_
_entity_poly.entity_id
_entity_poly.type
_entity_poly.pdbx_seq_one_letter_code
_entity_poly.pdbx_strand_id
1 'polypeptide(L)'
;MLADGTNPIHRLLDDWRLPRHETRAQLTARLGPSPGGLSHRDMLALPEAIRLAGAFEPWTADGSDRIPPQFPIGRFSSVVWFEDDAHANLRRIAGDLATKLGPAPTGQHWNTLVAAWRAGTARISLIAWPPELQPSDLAIDAENRDPRLRTACHVHVETGYCLPLSSQERDWVAGFRPIRMAGSVGTERMAKAGTTAAYETELEYVRDPSGLVADRQGTMGLSADGQALIVVSNQLYVIPRASILRLDITRLTRAKGAGGSSLRAICRTQAPGTDGLSIQVAQSCDPDGMTALAEDLGAGLGCPVSIGPYHPDC
;
A
#
# COMPACT_ATOMS: atom_id res chain seq x y z
N MET A 1 -6.68 -1.45 -21.22
CA MET A 1 -7.36 -0.15 -21.36
C MET A 1 -8.58 -0.34 -22.22
N LEU A 2 -9.65 0.42 -21.98
CA LEU A 2 -10.81 0.44 -22.88
C LEU A 2 -10.43 1.15 -24.21
N ALA A 3 -11.30 1.06 -25.21
CA ALA A 3 -11.05 1.63 -26.55
C ALA A 3 -10.84 3.16 -26.55
N ASP A 4 -11.29 3.85 -25.50
CA ASP A 4 -11.13 5.28 -25.26
C ASP A 4 -9.89 5.64 -24.42
N GLY A 5 -9.06 4.65 -24.05
CA GLY A 5 -7.91 4.83 -23.17
C GLY A 5 -8.25 4.88 -21.68
N THR A 6 -9.54 4.77 -21.31
CA THR A 6 -9.98 4.81 -19.91
C THR A 6 -9.55 3.54 -19.18
N ASN A 7 -9.12 3.71 -17.92
CA ASN A 7 -8.86 2.59 -17.03
C ASN A 7 -10.19 1.89 -16.67
N PRO A 8 -10.39 0.61 -17.03
CA PRO A 8 -11.65 -0.09 -16.81
C PRO A 8 -12.02 -0.23 -15.32
N ILE A 9 -11.02 -0.29 -14.43
CA ILE A 9 -11.27 -0.30 -13.00
C ILE A 9 -11.81 1.07 -12.56
N HIS A 10 -11.18 2.17 -12.97
CA HIS A 10 -11.66 3.52 -12.63
C HIS A 10 -13.09 3.76 -13.08
N ARG A 11 -13.44 3.34 -14.30
CA ARG A 11 -14.82 3.40 -14.79
C ARG A 11 -15.78 2.63 -13.89
N LEU A 12 -15.40 1.42 -13.46
CA LEU A 12 -16.23 0.63 -12.56
C LEU A 12 -16.38 1.27 -11.18
N LEU A 13 -15.33 1.92 -10.66
CA LEU A 13 -15.43 2.65 -9.39
C LEU A 13 -16.40 3.84 -9.52
N ASP A 14 -16.38 4.53 -10.66
CA ASP A 14 -17.30 5.63 -10.95
C ASP A 14 -18.75 5.12 -11.10
N ASP A 15 -18.95 3.98 -11.76
CA ASP A 15 -20.26 3.30 -11.85
C ASP A 15 -20.78 2.92 -10.45
N TRP A 16 -19.89 2.53 -9.53
CA TRP A 16 -20.23 2.29 -8.12
C TRP A 16 -20.35 3.54 -7.27
N ARG A 17 -20.13 4.73 -7.85
CA ARG A 17 -20.15 6.01 -7.15
C ARG A 17 -19.19 6.05 -5.95
N LEU A 18 -18.04 5.40 -6.07
CA LEU A 18 -16.99 5.49 -5.06
C LEU A 18 -16.28 6.85 -5.18
N PRO A 19 -16.10 7.60 -4.08
CA PRO A 19 -15.61 8.98 -4.11
C PRO A 19 -14.08 9.06 -4.26
N ARG A 20 -13.52 8.43 -5.30
CA ARG A 20 -12.06 8.31 -5.52
C ARG A 20 -11.34 9.62 -5.83
N HIS A 21 -12.09 10.71 -6.03
CA HIS A 21 -11.58 12.05 -6.32
C HIS A 21 -11.73 13.02 -5.15
N GLU A 22 -12.58 12.68 -4.17
CA GLU A 22 -12.73 13.49 -2.96
C GLU A 22 -11.56 13.24 -2.03
N THR A 23 -11.06 14.30 -1.40
CA THR A 23 -10.01 14.17 -0.41
C THR A 23 -10.55 13.54 0.86
N ARG A 24 -9.66 12.92 1.64
CA ARG A 24 -10.01 12.38 2.95
C ARG A 24 -10.60 13.44 3.87
N ALA A 25 -10.05 14.66 3.87
CA ALA A 25 -10.59 15.78 4.63
C ALA A 25 -12.07 16.04 4.31
N GLN A 26 -12.43 16.04 3.01
CA GLN A 26 -13.81 16.26 2.55
C GLN A 26 -14.73 15.13 3.03
N LEU A 27 -14.29 13.88 2.87
CA LEU A 27 -15.08 12.72 3.27
C LEU A 27 -15.24 12.62 4.79
N THR A 28 -14.17 12.83 5.56
CA THR A 28 -14.24 12.85 7.02
C THR A 28 -15.15 13.96 7.53
N ALA A 29 -15.11 15.15 6.94
CA ALA A 29 -16.01 16.26 7.32
C ALA A 29 -17.49 15.94 7.01
N ARG A 30 -17.75 15.22 5.92
CA ARG A 30 -19.11 14.87 5.48
C ARG A 30 -19.70 13.69 6.25
N LEU A 31 -18.90 12.66 6.52
CA LEU A 31 -19.38 11.37 7.01
C LEU A 31 -19.14 11.18 8.51
N GLY A 32 -18.16 11.90 9.07
CA GLY A 32 -17.64 11.65 10.42
C GLY A 32 -16.94 10.28 10.53
N PRO A 33 -16.14 10.06 11.58
CA PRO A 33 -15.62 8.74 11.87
C PRO A 33 -16.77 7.82 12.33
N SER A 34 -16.81 6.61 11.79
CA SER A 34 -17.64 5.54 12.32
C SER A 34 -16.72 4.42 12.82
N PRO A 35 -16.97 3.85 14.03
CA PRO A 35 -16.37 2.56 14.36
C PRO A 35 -16.84 1.57 13.28
N GLY A 36 -15.91 0.94 12.58
CA GLY A 36 -16.27 -0.05 11.55
C GLY A 36 -17.04 -1.19 12.20
N GLY A 37 -18.17 -1.63 11.63
CA GLY A 37 -18.96 -2.74 12.20
C GLY A 37 -18.12 -4.01 12.45
N LEU A 38 -17.13 -4.22 11.59
CA LEU A 38 -16.24 -5.38 11.56
C LEU A 38 -14.82 -5.10 12.09
N SER A 39 -14.47 -3.84 12.40
CA SER A 39 -13.11 -3.41 12.74
C SER A 39 -13.09 -2.40 13.89
N HIS A 40 -12.14 -2.53 14.81
CA HIS A 40 -11.91 -1.52 15.85
C HIS A 40 -11.21 -0.25 15.35
N ARG A 41 -10.89 -0.18 14.05
CA ARG A 41 -10.29 1.00 13.44
C ARG A 41 -11.36 2.00 13.01
N ASP A 42 -10.98 3.27 12.99
CA ASP A 42 -11.81 4.33 12.43
C ASP A 42 -11.97 4.11 10.93
N MET A 43 -13.22 3.97 10.49
CA MET A 43 -13.57 3.78 9.09
C MET A 43 -14.54 4.88 8.66
N LEU A 44 -14.48 5.22 7.38
CA LEU A 44 -15.48 6.06 6.71
C LEU A 44 -16.46 5.13 6.00
N ALA A 45 -17.71 5.08 6.49
CA ALA A 45 -18.79 4.36 5.81
C ALA A 45 -19.31 5.19 4.64
N LEU A 46 -19.51 4.56 3.48
CA LEU A 46 -19.88 5.21 2.23
C LEU A 46 -21.31 4.78 1.81
N PRO A 47 -22.36 5.24 2.50
CA PRO A 47 -23.74 4.79 2.26
C PRO A 47 -24.29 5.21 0.90
N GLU A 48 -23.72 6.27 0.30
CA GLU A 48 -24.14 6.79 -1.01
C GLU A 48 -23.57 5.98 -2.20
N ALA A 49 -22.54 5.16 -1.95
CA ALA A 49 -21.96 4.29 -2.97
C ALA A 49 -22.90 3.12 -3.28
N ILE A 50 -22.91 2.69 -4.54
CA ILE A 50 -23.70 1.53 -4.97
C ILE A 50 -23.09 0.27 -4.35
N ARG A 51 -23.89 -0.43 -3.56
CA ARG A 51 -23.47 -1.68 -2.91
C ARG A 51 -23.31 -2.81 -3.93
N LEU A 52 -22.35 -3.68 -3.66
CA LEU A 52 -22.25 -4.95 -4.38
C LEU A 52 -23.44 -5.84 -4.04
N ALA A 53 -23.81 -6.73 -4.97
CA ALA A 53 -24.77 -7.79 -4.65
C ALA A 53 -24.23 -8.62 -3.47
N GLY A 54 -25.10 -8.94 -2.51
CA GLY A 54 -24.71 -9.68 -1.29
C GLY A 54 -23.89 -8.87 -0.27
N ALA A 55 -23.62 -7.58 -0.51
CA ALA A 55 -22.96 -6.74 0.50
C ALA A 55 -23.89 -6.47 1.67
N PHE A 56 -23.49 -6.87 2.86
CA PHE A 56 -24.27 -6.67 4.09
C PHE A 56 -23.90 -5.39 4.85
N GLU A 57 -22.79 -4.74 4.49
CA GLU A 57 -22.40 -3.40 4.95
C GLU A 57 -22.18 -2.44 3.76
N PRO A 58 -22.23 -1.10 3.97
CA PRO A 58 -21.76 -0.15 2.98
C PRO A 58 -20.30 -0.38 2.60
N TRP A 59 -19.87 0.22 1.48
CA TRP A 59 -18.44 0.38 1.22
C TRP A 59 -17.79 1.16 2.36
N THR A 60 -16.53 0.85 2.61
CA THR A 60 -15.73 1.47 3.67
C THR A 60 -14.38 1.93 3.13
N ALA A 61 -13.81 2.95 3.75
CA ALA A 61 -12.45 3.41 3.53
C ALA A 61 -11.76 3.67 4.89
N ASP A 62 -10.43 3.65 4.93
CA ASP A 62 -9.67 3.93 6.16
C ASP A 62 -9.90 5.39 6.60
N GLY A 63 -10.34 5.60 7.84
CA GLY A 63 -10.56 6.91 8.44
C GLY A 63 -9.40 7.42 9.29
N SER A 64 -8.28 6.68 9.36
CA SER A 64 -7.16 6.97 10.25
C SER A 64 -6.57 8.36 10.03
N ASP A 65 -6.28 9.03 11.15
CA ASP A 65 -5.51 10.27 11.24
C ASP A 65 -4.03 10.12 10.83
N ARG A 66 -3.52 8.89 10.71
CA ARG A 66 -2.16 8.61 10.22
C ARG A 66 -2.00 8.78 8.71
N ILE A 67 -3.09 9.06 7.99
CA ILE A 67 -3.07 9.29 6.55
C ILE A 67 -3.23 10.79 6.29
N PRO A 68 -2.37 11.42 5.45
CA PRO A 68 -2.48 12.85 5.19
C PRO A 68 -3.84 13.20 4.57
N PRO A 69 -4.56 14.18 5.15
CA PRO A 69 -5.98 14.41 4.85
C PRO A 69 -6.23 15.05 3.48
N GLN A 70 -5.20 15.62 2.85
CA GLN A 70 -5.29 16.29 1.55
C GLN A 70 -5.42 15.33 0.36
N PHE A 71 -5.11 14.04 0.53
CA PHE A 71 -5.16 13.08 -0.56
C PHE A 71 -6.53 12.41 -0.70
N PRO A 72 -6.89 12.00 -1.93
CA PRO A 72 -8.04 11.14 -2.14
C PRO A 72 -7.91 9.77 -1.46
N ILE A 73 -9.05 9.09 -1.34
CA ILE A 73 -9.08 7.69 -0.90
C ILE A 73 -8.33 6.81 -1.92
N GLY A 74 -7.29 6.14 -1.45
CA GLY A 74 -6.51 5.17 -2.20
C GLY A 74 -7.09 3.75 -2.14
N ARG A 75 -7.85 3.43 -1.09
CA ARG A 75 -8.40 2.08 -0.88
C ARG A 75 -9.84 2.08 -0.38
N PHE A 76 -10.63 1.18 -0.95
CA PHE A 76 -11.99 0.88 -0.50
C PHE A 76 -12.14 -0.61 -0.19
N SER A 77 -13.06 -0.93 0.70
CA SER A 77 -13.41 -2.30 1.05
C SER A 77 -14.91 -2.52 1.15
N SER A 78 -15.36 -3.69 0.75
CA SER A 78 -16.71 -4.20 0.97
C SER A 78 -16.62 -5.67 1.34
N VAL A 79 -17.62 -6.17 2.07
CA VAL A 79 -17.73 -7.58 2.40
C VAL A 79 -19.06 -8.10 1.89
N VAL A 80 -19.03 -9.25 1.21
CA VAL A 80 -20.20 -9.86 0.58
C VAL A 80 -20.41 -11.29 1.08
N TRP A 81 -21.67 -11.68 1.19
CA TRP A 81 -22.05 -13.02 1.61
C TRP A 81 -23.39 -13.39 0.97
N PHE A 82 -23.50 -14.63 0.48
CA PHE A 82 -24.72 -15.18 -0.12
C PHE A 82 -25.14 -16.48 0.56
N GLU A 83 -24.17 -17.31 0.92
CA GLU A 83 -24.38 -18.62 1.54
C GLU A 83 -23.17 -19.04 2.37
N ASP A 84 -23.31 -20.11 3.15
CA ASP A 84 -22.26 -20.66 4.01
C ASP A 84 -21.21 -21.49 3.23
N ASP A 85 -20.72 -20.94 2.12
CA ASP A 85 -19.65 -21.50 1.29
C ASP A 85 -18.74 -20.38 0.76
N ALA A 86 -17.50 -20.34 1.25
CA ALA A 86 -16.49 -19.36 0.85
C ALA A 86 -16.13 -19.44 -0.64
N HIS A 87 -16.08 -20.65 -1.20
CA HIS A 87 -15.83 -20.86 -2.62
C HIS A 87 -16.98 -20.32 -3.46
N ALA A 88 -18.23 -20.57 -3.05
CA ALA A 88 -19.40 -20.09 -3.78
C ALA A 88 -19.52 -18.55 -3.74
N ASN A 89 -19.33 -17.95 -2.56
CA ASN A 89 -19.35 -16.50 -2.39
C ASN A 89 -18.30 -15.79 -3.27
N LEU A 90 -17.06 -16.30 -3.30
CA LEU A 90 -16.01 -15.73 -4.15
C LEU A 90 -16.34 -15.93 -5.63
N ARG A 91 -16.73 -17.14 -6.06
CA ARG A 91 -17.07 -17.42 -7.46
C ARG A 91 -18.20 -16.53 -7.97
N ARG A 92 -19.22 -16.27 -7.15
CA ARG A 92 -20.36 -15.44 -7.54
C ARG A 92 -19.95 -14.00 -7.83
N ILE A 93 -19.22 -13.36 -6.92
CA ILE A 93 -18.70 -12.01 -7.16
C ILE A 93 -17.69 -11.98 -8.29
N ALA A 94 -16.84 -13.00 -8.39
CA ALA A 94 -15.89 -13.09 -9.49
C ALA A 94 -16.59 -13.18 -10.84
N GLY A 95 -17.70 -13.93 -10.94
CA GLY A 95 -18.56 -13.99 -12.11
C GLY A 95 -19.16 -12.62 -12.45
N ASP A 96 -19.74 -11.93 -11.47
CA ASP A 96 -20.32 -10.60 -11.66
C ASP A 96 -19.27 -9.58 -12.15
N LEU A 97 -18.08 -9.56 -11.53
CA LEU A 97 -16.98 -8.68 -11.94
C LEU A 97 -16.43 -9.07 -13.32
N ALA A 98 -16.40 -10.36 -13.66
CA ALA A 98 -15.94 -10.82 -14.95
C ALA A 98 -16.82 -10.34 -16.12
N THR A 99 -18.11 -10.08 -15.88
CA THR A 99 -18.99 -9.48 -16.90
C THR A 99 -18.57 -8.06 -17.30
N LYS A 100 -17.84 -7.36 -16.43
CA LYS A 100 -17.42 -5.96 -16.63
C LYS A 100 -15.93 -5.82 -16.94
N LEU A 101 -15.08 -6.66 -16.34
CA LEU A 101 -13.63 -6.56 -16.41
C LEU A 101 -12.96 -7.71 -17.18
N GLY A 102 -13.73 -8.70 -17.64
CA GLY A 102 -13.22 -9.97 -18.16
C GLY A 102 -12.81 -10.94 -17.04
N PRO A 103 -12.52 -12.21 -17.36
CA PRO A 103 -12.17 -13.21 -16.36
C PRO A 103 -10.85 -12.88 -15.65
N ALA A 104 -10.77 -13.19 -14.35
CA ALA A 104 -9.52 -13.18 -13.59
C ALA A 104 -9.14 -14.60 -13.16
N PRO A 105 -7.84 -14.93 -13.08
CA PRO A 105 -7.40 -16.16 -12.44
C PRO A 105 -7.95 -16.21 -11.01
N THR A 106 -8.65 -17.29 -10.70
CA THR A 106 -9.11 -17.61 -9.35
C THR A 106 -8.33 -18.81 -8.86
N GLY A 107 -7.76 -18.72 -7.67
CA GLY A 107 -6.93 -19.80 -7.15
C GLY A 107 -6.65 -19.68 -5.67
N GLN A 108 -6.08 -20.74 -5.11
CA GLN A 108 -5.64 -20.77 -3.74
C GLN A 108 -4.28 -20.07 -3.60
N HIS A 109 -4.15 -19.23 -2.58
CA HIS A 109 -2.90 -18.62 -2.16
C HIS A 109 -2.74 -18.83 -0.65
N TRP A 110 -1.85 -19.76 -0.28
CA TRP A 110 -1.71 -20.27 1.09
C TRP A 110 -3.03 -20.81 1.65
N ASN A 111 -3.57 -20.20 2.69
CA ASN A 111 -4.83 -20.53 3.35
C ASN A 111 -6.03 -19.71 2.83
N THR A 112 -5.89 -19.02 1.69
CA THR A 112 -6.94 -18.14 1.14
C THR A 112 -7.29 -18.49 -0.30
N LEU A 113 -8.49 -18.12 -0.72
CA LEU A 113 -8.86 -18.05 -2.13
C LEU A 113 -8.76 -16.61 -2.60
N VAL A 114 -8.18 -16.41 -3.78
CA VAL A 114 -7.98 -15.08 -4.35
C VAL A 114 -8.41 -15.01 -5.81
N ALA A 115 -8.94 -13.85 -6.19
CA ALA A 115 -9.08 -13.43 -7.58
C ALA A 115 -8.70 -11.95 -7.68
N ALA A 116 -8.09 -11.51 -8.78
CA ALA A 116 -7.72 -10.11 -8.92
C ALA A 116 -7.73 -9.62 -10.36
N TRP A 117 -8.20 -8.38 -10.54
CA TRP A 117 -8.11 -7.61 -11.77
C TRP A 117 -7.12 -6.47 -11.56
N ARG A 118 -6.33 -6.18 -12.58
CA ARG A 118 -5.38 -5.06 -12.58
C ARG A 118 -5.52 -4.27 -13.87
N ALA A 119 -5.43 -2.95 -13.74
CA ALA A 119 -5.31 -2.03 -14.86
C ALA A 119 -4.37 -0.90 -14.44
N GLY A 120 -3.12 -0.96 -14.91
CA GLY A 120 -2.04 -0.14 -14.37
C GLY A 120 -1.80 -0.46 -12.88
N THR A 121 -1.68 0.58 -12.06
CA THR A 121 -1.56 0.48 -10.59
C THR A 121 -2.88 0.20 -9.88
N ALA A 122 -4.02 0.40 -10.56
CA ALA A 122 -5.33 0.13 -9.99
C ALA A 122 -5.60 -1.38 -9.92
N ARG A 123 -6.25 -1.82 -8.84
CA ARG A 123 -6.53 -3.23 -8.57
C ARG A 123 -7.90 -3.38 -7.93
N ILE A 124 -8.59 -4.45 -8.31
CA ILE A 124 -9.68 -5.03 -7.51
C ILE A 124 -9.26 -6.44 -7.15
N SER A 125 -9.38 -6.82 -5.89
CA SER A 125 -9.10 -8.18 -5.43
C SER A 125 -10.18 -8.72 -4.52
N LEU A 126 -10.45 -10.00 -4.69
CA LEU A 126 -11.30 -10.81 -3.84
C LEU A 126 -10.42 -11.68 -2.97
N ILE A 127 -10.77 -11.79 -1.69
CA ILE A 127 -10.13 -12.69 -0.74
C ILE A 127 -11.23 -13.40 0.05
N ALA A 128 -11.13 -14.71 0.16
CA ALA A 128 -11.96 -15.50 1.07
C ALA A 128 -11.07 -16.46 1.86
N TRP A 129 -11.49 -16.82 3.07
CA TRP A 129 -10.80 -17.73 3.97
C TRP A 129 -11.67 -18.97 4.20
N PRO A 130 -11.62 -19.99 3.32
CA PRO A 130 -12.44 -21.18 3.50
C PRO A 130 -12.13 -21.86 4.85
N PRO A 131 -13.14 -22.23 5.65
CA PRO A 131 -12.94 -22.85 6.95
C PRO A 131 -12.05 -24.10 6.91
N GLU A 132 -12.15 -24.90 5.85
CA GLU A 132 -11.34 -26.10 5.61
C GLU A 132 -9.85 -25.82 5.38
N LEU A 133 -9.48 -24.56 5.09
CA LEU A 133 -8.10 -24.11 4.94
C LEU A 133 -7.58 -23.38 6.19
N GLN A 134 -8.43 -23.14 7.20
CA GLN A 134 -8.02 -22.45 8.42
C GLN A 134 -7.62 -23.44 9.53
N PRO A 135 -6.73 -23.04 10.46
CA PRO A 135 -6.51 -23.80 11.70
C PRO A 135 -7.81 -23.98 12.48
N SER A 136 -8.04 -25.18 13.02
CA SER A 136 -9.29 -25.51 13.73
C SER A 136 -9.44 -24.80 15.08
N ASP A 137 -8.37 -24.23 15.62
CA ASP A 137 -8.31 -23.47 16.88
C ASP A 137 -8.29 -21.95 16.65
N LEU A 138 -8.40 -21.49 15.40
CA LEU A 138 -8.42 -20.07 15.09
C LEU A 138 -9.72 -19.43 15.60
N ALA A 139 -9.59 -18.53 16.58
CA ALA A 139 -10.70 -17.74 17.10
C ALA A 139 -10.57 -16.29 16.62
N ILE A 140 -11.57 -15.82 15.87
CA ILE A 140 -11.63 -14.44 15.35
C ILE A 140 -12.84 -13.73 15.96
N ASP A 141 -12.58 -12.68 16.75
CA ASP A 141 -13.63 -11.92 17.46
C ASP A 141 -14.67 -11.30 16.51
N ALA A 142 -14.25 -10.93 15.29
CA ALA A 142 -15.17 -10.42 14.28
C ALA A 142 -16.19 -11.50 13.85
N GLU A 143 -15.75 -12.74 13.65
CA GLU A 143 -16.63 -13.86 13.28
C GLU A 143 -17.59 -14.26 14.40
N ASN A 144 -17.21 -14.03 15.66
CA ASN A 144 -18.11 -14.21 16.80
C ASN A 144 -19.22 -13.14 16.83
N ARG A 145 -18.90 -11.91 16.38
CA ARG A 145 -19.88 -10.81 16.24
C ARG A 145 -20.79 -10.99 15.04
N ASP A 146 -20.25 -11.45 13.91
CA ASP A 146 -21.01 -11.76 12.69
C ASP A 146 -20.53 -13.08 12.07
N PRO A 147 -21.24 -14.21 12.31
CA PRO A 147 -20.84 -15.53 11.82
C PRO A 147 -20.71 -15.65 10.30
N ARG A 148 -21.36 -14.76 9.53
CA ARG A 148 -21.26 -14.75 8.06
C ARG A 148 -19.84 -14.50 7.58
N LEU A 149 -19.02 -13.82 8.38
CA LEU A 149 -17.62 -13.51 8.04
C LEU A 149 -16.77 -14.76 7.81
N ARG A 150 -17.10 -15.89 8.43
CA ARG A 150 -16.38 -17.17 8.28
C ARG A 150 -16.31 -17.65 6.84
N THR A 151 -17.30 -17.28 6.04
CA THR A 151 -17.43 -17.70 4.64
C THR A 151 -17.57 -16.51 3.69
N ALA A 152 -17.52 -15.28 4.20
CA ALA A 152 -17.66 -14.09 3.39
C ALA A 152 -16.50 -13.91 2.40
N CYS A 153 -16.78 -13.20 1.31
CA CYS A 153 -15.77 -12.75 0.38
C CYS A 153 -15.49 -11.26 0.62
N HIS A 154 -14.23 -10.95 0.86
CA HIS A 154 -13.75 -9.58 1.04
C HIS A 154 -13.34 -9.01 -0.31
N VAL A 155 -13.93 -7.86 -0.64
CA VAL A 155 -13.66 -7.13 -1.87
C VAL A 155 -12.82 -5.91 -1.53
N HIS A 156 -11.60 -5.87 -2.04
CA HIS A 156 -10.68 -4.76 -1.86
C HIS A 156 -10.46 -4.04 -3.19
N VAL A 157 -10.49 -2.72 -3.13
CA VAL A 157 -10.19 -1.83 -4.25
C VAL A 157 -8.96 -1.02 -3.90
N GLU A 158 -8.01 -0.96 -4.82
CA GLU A 158 -6.89 -0.02 -4.80
C GLU A 158 -7.05 0.89 -6.02
N THR A 159 -7.18 2.20 -5.81
CA THR A 159 -7.45 3.15 -6.91
C THR A 159 -6.24 3.37 -7.80
N GLY A 160 -5.03 3.03 -7.31
CA GLY A 160 -3.78 3.32 -8.01
C GLY A 160 -3.40 4.80 -8.00
N TYR A 161 -4.09 5.63 -7.20
CA TYR A 161 -3.77 7.05 -7.08
C TYR A 161 -2.31 7.24 -6.65
N CYS A 162 -1.61 8.11 -7.37
CA CYS A 162 -0.27 8.58 -7.07
C CYS A 162 -0.12 9.99 -7.65
N LEU A 163 0.79 10.78 -7.08
CA LEU A 163 1.06 12.11 -7.58
C LEU A 163 1.88 12.04 -8.88
N PRO A 164 1.57 12.87 -9.90
CA PRO A 164 2.47 13.02 -11.03
C PRO A 164 3.77 13.69 -10.56
N LEU A 165 4.86 13.43 -11.27
CA LEU A 165 6.10 14.19 -11.08
C LEU A 165 5.88 15.67 -11.44
N SER A 166 6.38 16.59 -10.62
CA SER A 166 6.58 17.97 -11.06
C SER A 166 7.72 18.05 -12.10
N SER A 167 7.91 19.20 -12.75
CA SER A 167 9.02 19.37 -13.69
C SER A 167 10.39 19.22 -13.01
N GLN A 168 10.53 19.77 -11.80
CA GLN A 168 11.75 19.61 -11.01
C GLN A 168 11.99 18.15 -10.59
N GLU A 169 10.94 17.46 -10.16
CA GLU A 169 11.06 16.04 -9.77
C GLU A 169 11.39 15.15 -10.97
N ARG A 170 10.87 15.47 -12.16
CA ARG A 170 11.27 14.79 -13.40
C ARG A 170 12.76 14.94 -13.67
N ASP A 171 13.31 16.15 -13.53
CA ASP A 171 14.74 16.40 -13.74
C ASP A 171 15.60 15.65 -12.70
N TRP A 172 15.16 15.64 -11.44
CA TRP A 172 15.80 14.85 -10.39
C TRP A 172 15.81 13.36 -10.71
N VAL A 173 14.67 12.79 -11.10
CA VAL A 173 14.54 11.36 -11.45
C VAL A 173 15.33 11.00 -12.71
N ALA A 174 15.36 11.87 -13.71
CA ALA A 174 16.14 11.64 -14.92
C ALA A 174 17.65 11.63 -14.64
N GLY A 175 18.12 12.57 -13.81
CA GLY A 175 19.54 12.83 -13.55
C GLY A 175 20.12 12.27 -12.26
N PHE A 176 19.37 11.51 -11.45
CA PHE A 176 19.90 11.02 -10.17
C PHE A 176 21.12 10.12 -10.35
N ARG A 177 22.04 10.23 -9.39
CA ARG A 177 23.26 9.44 -9.31
C ARG A 177 23.02 8.26 -8.38
N PRO A 178 23.01 7.01 -8.87
CA PRO A 178 22.82 5.85 -8.03
C PRO A 178 23.89 5.77 -6.94
N ILE A 179 23.48 5.43 -5.72
CA ILE A 179 24.39 5.09 -4.63
C ILE A 179 24.73 3.62 -4.76
N ARG A 180 26.02 3.31 -4.65
CA ARG A 180 26.49 1.92 -4.70
C ARG A 180 26.09 1.20 -3.42
N MET A 181 25.24 0.20 -3.54
CA MET A 181 24.94 -0.74 -2.46
C MET A 181 25.98 -1.86 -2.46
N ALA A 182 26.57 -2.16 -1.30
CA ALA A 182 27.59 -3.19 -1.14
C ALA A 182 27.01 -4.47 -0.51
N GLY A 183 27.60 -5.62 -0.83
CA GLY A 183 27.23 -6.89 -0.19
C GLY A 183 25.77 -7.29 -0.42
N SER A 184 25.07 -7.64 0.66
CA SER A 184 23.67 -8.09 0.64
C SER A 184 22.65 -6.95 0.68
N VAL A 185 23.10 -5.69 0.72
CA VAL A 185 22.25 -4.50 0.75
C VAL A 185 21.45 -4.36 -0.53
N GLY A 186 20.17 -4.05 -0.42
CA GLY A 186 19.31 -3.75 -1.56
C GLY A 186 18.01 -3.06 -1.16
N THR A 187 17.29 -2.55 -2.14
CA THR A 187 15.87 -2.20 -1.96
C THR A 187 15.03 -3.49 -1.93
N GLU A 188 13.78 -3.40 -1.50
CA GLU A 188 12.85 -4.53 -1.47
C GLU A 188 12.80 -5.25 -2.84
N ARG A 189 13.18 -6.53 -2.88
CA ARG A 189 13.54 -7.24 -4.14
C ARG A 189 12.36 -7.68 -5.01
N MET A 190 11.13 -7.60 -4.51
CA MET A 190 9.98 -8.30 -5.13
C MET A 190 9.01 -7.42 -5.90
N ALA A 191 9.05 -6.10 -5.76
CA ALA A 191 8.07 -5.21 -6.38
C ALA A 191 8.74 -4.16 -7.27
N LYS A 192 8.06 -3.82 -8.37
CA LYS A 192 8.50 -2.85 -9.38
C LYS A 192 7.67 -1.58 -9.28
N ALA A 193 8.33 -0.43 -9.31
CA ALA A 193 7.66 0.86 -9.31
C ALA A 193 6.65 0.95 -10.46
N GLY A 194 5.44 1.45 -10.15
CA GLY A 194 4.36 1.61 -11.12
C GLY A 194 3.55 0.34 -11.42
N THR A 195 3.74 -0.74 -10.66
CA THR A 195 2.97 -1.98 -10.83
C THR A 195 1.89 -2.20 -9.76
N THR A 196 1.99 -1.53 -8.62
CA THR A 196 1.05 -1.64 -7.50
C THR A 196 0.64 -0.25 -7.03
N ALA A 197 -0.53 -0.15 -6.39
CA ALA A 197 -0.95 1.09 -5.76
C ALA A 197 -0.07 1.43 -4.56
N ALA A 198 0.20 2.72 -4.37
CA ALA A 198 0.93 3.23 -3.21
C ALA A 198 0.15 2.98 -1.90
N TYR A 199 0.86 2.84 -0.78
CA TYR A 199 0.20 2.94 0.52
C TYR A 199 -0.30 4.38 0.75
N GLU A 200 -1.50 4.52 1.32
CA GLU A 200 -2.12 5.84 1.50
C GLU A 200 -1.30 6.75 2.42
N THR A 201 -0.58 6.15 3.37
CA THR A 201 0.36 6.82 4.27
C THR A 201 1.57 7.41 3.53
N GLU A 202 1.90 6.91 2.34
CA GLU A 202 3.13 7.26 1.61
C GLU A 202 2.90 8.23 0.44
N LEU A 203 1.65 8.65 0.21
CA LEU A 203 1.24 9.42 -0.96
C LEU A 203 1.95 10.78 -1.11
N GLU A 204 2.49 11.35 -0.02
CA GLU A 204 3.27 12.60 -0.07
C GLU A 204 4.54 12.47 -0.92
N TYR A 205 5.13 11.27 -0.99
CA TYR A 205 6.44 11.05 -1.59
C TYR A 205 6.44 10.05 -2.74
N VAL A 206 5.37 9.26 -2.89
CA VAL A 206 5.22 8.37 -4.04
C VAL A 206 4.84 9.17 -5.28
N ARG A 207 5.47 8.84 -6.41
CA ARG A 207 5.20 9.44 -7.72
C ARG A 207 4.86 8.39 -8.76
N ASP A 208 4.05 8.77 -9.73
CA ASP A 208 3.90 7.98 -10.95
C ASP A 208 5.25 7.95 -11.69
N PRO A 209 5.87 6.77 -11.89
CA PRO A 209 7.14 6.69 -12.60
C PRO A 209 7.07 7.12 -14.06
N SER A 210 5.89 7.13 -14.69
CA SER A 210 5.72 7.51 -16.11
C SER A 210 6.71 6.83 -17.07
N GLY A 211 7.15 5.60 -16.73
CA GLY A 211 8.16 4.85 -17.46
C GLY A 211 9.62 5.32 -17.31
N LEU A 212 9.90 6.43 -16.61
CA LEU A 212 11.25 7.04 -16.50
C LEU A 212 12.29 6.19 -15.78
N VAL A 213 11.86 5.18 -15.03
CA VAL A 213 12.72 4.36 -14.16
C VAL A 213 12.66 2.87 -14.52
N ALA A 214 12.23 2.53 -15.73
CA ALA A 214 12.11 1.14 -16.17
C ALA A 214 13.45 0.38 -16.15
N ASP A 215 14.55 1.06 -16.47
CA ASP A 215 15.92 0.56 -16.48
C ASP A 215 16.64 0.68 -15.12
N ARG A 216 16.01 1.31 -14.14
CA ARG A 216 16.59 1.66 -12.83
C ARG A 216 15.86 1.00 -11.66
N GLN A 217 15.12 -0.08 -11.92
CA GLN A 217 14.44 -0.85 -10.87
C GLN A 217 15.44 -1.37 -9.82
N GLY A 218 15.06 -1.29 -8.55
CA GLY A 218 15.88 -1.77 -7.45
C GLY A 218 17.06 -0.88 -7.11
N THR A 219 17.02 0.39 -7.51
CA THR A 219 18.10 1.36 -7.28
C THR A 219 17.66 2.48 -6.35
N MET A 220 18.63 3.12 -5.71
CA MET A 220 18.42 4.37 -5.00
C MET A 220 19.58 5.31 -5.28
N GLY A 221 19.36 6.60 -5.12
CA GLY A 221 20.41 7.60 -5.30
C GLY A 221 19.96 9.00 -4.98
N LEU A 222 20.88 9.95 -5.13
CA LEU A 222 20.60 11.37 -4.93
C LEU A 222 20.39 12.05 -6.27
N SER A 223 19.49 13.02 -6.33
CA SER A 223 19.42 13.94 -7.46
C SER A 223 20.78 14.58 -7.73
N ALA A 224 21.03 15.02 -8.98
CA ALA A 224 22.34 15.54 -9.37
C ALA A 224 22.80 16.76 -8.54
N ASP A 225 21.86 17.54 -8.03
CA ASP A 225 22.05 18.70 -7.15
C ASP A 225 22.02 18.36 -5.65
N GLY A 226 21.85 17.09 -5.29
CA GLY A 226 21.76 16.59 -3.92
C GLY A 226 20.52 17.08 -3.15
N GLN A 227 19.50 17.59 -3.84
CA GLN A 227 18.28 18.13 -3.23
C GLN A 227 17.17 17.10 -3.00
N ALA A 228 17.29 15.88 -3.52
CA ALA A 228 16.33 14.82 -3.30
C ALA A 228 16.99 13.44 -3.21
N LEU A 229 16.39 12.58 -2.38
CA LEU A 229 16.61 11.14 -2.37
C LEU A 229 15.59 10.47 -3.29
N ILE A 230 16.07 9.71 -4.25
CA ILE A 230 15.26 8.93 -5.19
C ILE A 230 15.39 7.45 -4.84
N VAL A 231 14.27 6.78 -4.64
CA VAL A 231 14.23 5.33 -4.37
C VAL A 231 13.29 4.68 -5.38
N VAL A 232 13.83 3.74 -6.16
CA VAL A 232 13.09 2.95 -7.14
C VAL A 232 12.96 1.53 -6.61
N SER A 233 11.92 1.29 -5.81
CA SER A 233 11.65 -0.02 -5.19
C SER A 233 10.27 -0.52 -5.64
N ASN A 234 9.42 -0.89 -4.68
CA ASN A 234 8.01 -1.24 -4.92
C ASN A 234 7.21 -0.05 -5.49
N GLN A 235 7.66 1.17 -5.21
CA GLN A 235 7.16 2.44 -5.73
C GLN A 235 8.34 3.31 -6.18
N LEU A 236 8.04 4.40 -6.90
CA LEU A 236 8.99 5.49 -7.08
C LEU A 236 8.79 6.50 -5.95
N TYR A 237 9.75 6.58 -5.04
CA TYR A 237 9.78 7.63 -4.03
C TYR A 237 10.70 8.76 -4.48
N VAL A 238 10.18 9.98 -4.42
CA VAL A 238 10.95 11.21 -4.61
C VAL A 238 10.83 12.01 -3.33
N ILE A 239 11.90 12.01 -2.53
CA ILE A 239 11.91 12.57 -1.19
C ILE A 239 12.82 13.80 -1.20
N PRO A 240 12.28 15.03 -1.18
CA PRO A 240 13.09 16.23 -1.04
C PRO A 240 13.94 16.14 0.21
N ARG A 241 15.24 16.46 0.11
CA ARG A 241 16.19 16.47 1.21
C ARG A 241 15.67 17.28 2.40
N ALA A 242 15.08 18.44 2.12
CA ALA A 242 14.51 19.30 3.14
C ALA A 242 13.44 18.60 3.98
N SER A 243 12.72 17.62 3.42
CA SER A 243 11.66 16.87 4.10
C SER A 243 12.17 15.72 4.97
N ILE A 244 13.43 15.29 4.81
CA ILE A 244 14.02 14.19 5.56
C ILE A 244 14.45 14.72 6.93
N LEU A 245 13.83 14.18 7.99
CA LEU A 245 14.12 14.53 9.37
C LEU A 245 15.33 13.77 9.90
N ARG A 246 15.39 12.47 9.61
CA ARG A 246 16.46 11.56 10.03
C ARG A 246 16.41 10.25 9.26
N LEU A 247 17.47 9.47 9.37
CA LEU A 247 17.51 8.08 8.94
C LEU A 247 17.50 7.16 10.16
N ASP A 248 16.62 6.16 10.17
CA ASP A 248 16.50 5.20 11.27
C ASP A 248 16.87 3.80 10.77
N ILE A 249 17.70 3.09 11.53
CA ILE A 249 18.04 1.68 11.31
C ILE A 249 17.33 0.82 12.33
N THR A 250 16.55 -0.15 11.86
CA THR A 250 16.03 -1.24 12.70
C THR A 250 16.91 -2.47 12.51
N ARG A 251 17.39 -3.07 13.60
CA ARG A 251 18.27 -4.25 13.59
C ARG A 251 17.58 -5.43 14.24
N LEU A 252 17.49 -6.53 13.49
CA LEU A 252 16.82 -7.75 13.89
C LEU A 252 17.82 -8.91 13.98
N THR A 253 17.91 -9.54 15.15
CA THR A 253 18.64 -10.79 15.33
C THR A 253 17.76 -11.97 14.94
N ARG A 254 18.38 -13.04 14.43
CA ARG A 254 17.66 -14.24 14.02
C ARG A 254 16.90 -14.87 15.20
N ALA A 255 15.61 -15.13 15.02
CA ALA A 255 14.80 -15.92 15.94
C ALA A 255 13.83 -16.83 15.16
N LYS A 256 12.57 -16.43 14.98
CA LYS A 256 11.60 -17.12 14.09
C LYS A 256 11.79 -16.70 12.64
N GLY A 257 12.10 -15.43 12.40
CA GLY A 257 12.48 -14.90 11.10
C GLY A 257 13.99 -14.96 10.84
N ALA A 258 14.39 -14.50 9.65
CA ALA A 258 15.78 -14.58 9.17
C ALA A 258 16.73 -13.56 9.85
N GLY A 259 16.19 -12.53 10.50
CA GLY A 259 16.94 -11.38 10.99
C GLY A 259 17.33 -10.42 9.85
N GLY A 260 18.21 -9.47 10.17
CA GLY A 260 18.75 -8.49 9.24
C GLY A 260 18.57 -7.05 9.71
N SER A 261 18.65 -6.09 8.81
CA SER A 261 18.44 -4.68 9.11
C SER A 261 17.66 -3.97 8.03
N SER A 262 16.88 -2.97 8.42
CA SER A 262 16.14 -2.10 7.50
C SER A 262 16.50 -0.64 7.74
N LEU A 263 16.74 0.10 6.66
CA LEU A 263 17.00 1.53 6.66
C LEU A 263 15.71 2.25 6.25
N ARG A 264 15.32 3.22 7.07
CA ARG A 264 14.10 4.02 6.87
C ARG A 264 14.45 5.50 6.85
N ALA A 265 13.87 6.23 5.91
CA ALA A 265 13.85 7.68 5.93
C ALA A 265 12.61 8.15 6.71
N ILE A 266 12.83 8.90 7.79
CA ILE A 266 11.74 9.55 8.52
C ILE A 266 11.54 10.93 7.92
N CYS A 267 10.37 11.15 7.34
CA CYS A 267 10.04 12.34 6.57
C CYS A 267 8.99 13.18 7.30
N ARG A 268 8.96 14.48 7.02
CA ARG A 268 7.84 15.34 7.42
C ARG A 268 6.54 14.80 6.82
N THR A 269 5.42 15.10 7.46
CA THR A 269 4.11 14.68 6.94
C THR A 269 3.05 15.65 7.41
N GLN A 270 1.99 15.78 6.61
CA GLN A 270 0.77 16.49 6.99
C GLN A 270 -0.25 15.59 7.70
N ALA A 271 0.05 14.30 7.90
CA ALA A 271 -0.78 13.42 8.72
C ALA A 271 -0.79 13.92 10.18
N PRO A 272 -1.97 14.13 10.79
CA PRO A 272 -2.08 14.47 12.21
C PRO A 272 -1.46 13.42 13.14
N GLY A 273 -0.97 13.88 14.30
CA GLY A 273 -0.62 12.98 15.42
C GLY A 273 0.59 12.06 15.20
N THR A 274 1.43 12.34 14.21
CA THR A 274 2.67 11.59 13.96
C THR A 274 3.90 12.49 13.91
N ASP A 275 5.02 12.02 14.46
CA ASP A 275 6.32 12.71 14.46
C ASP A 275 7.05 12.60 13.11
N GLY A 276 6.49 11.83 12.17
CA GLY A 276 7.03 11.67 10.82
C GLY A 276 6.49 10.44 10.11
N LEU A 277 6.59 10.45 8.79
CA LEU A 277 6.31 9.30 7.94
C LEU A 277 7.57 8.45 7.78
N SER A 278 7.46 7.15 8.04
CA SER A 278 8.56 6.19 7.83
C SER A 278 8.48 5.58 6.44
N ILE A 279 9.48 5.82 5.60
CA ILE A 279 9.63 5.19 4.27
C ILE A 279 10.82 4.23 4.32
N GLN A 280 10.60 2.95 4.02
CA GLN A 280 11.70 1.99 3.89
C GLN A 280 12.47 2.23 2.58
N VAL A 281 13.77 2.48 2.68
CA VAL A 281 14.61 2.83 1.52
C VAL A 281 15.60 1.72 1.14
N ALA A 282 16.06 0.92 2.11
CA ALA A 282 16.94 -0.22 1.87
C ALA A 282 16.85 -1.27 3.00
N GLN A 283 17.39 -2.46 2.75
CA GLN A 283 17.49 -3.54 3.72
C GLN A 283 18.72 -4.44 3.47
N SER A 284 19.12 -5.18 4.50
CA SER A 284 20.17 -6.22 4.45
C SER A 284 19.74 -7.44 5.27
N CYS A 285 20.26 -8.62 4.91
CA CYS A 285 20.14 -9.82 5.73
C CYS A 285 21.14 -9.85 6.90
N ASP A 286 22.07 -8.90 6.95
CA ASP A 286 23.00 -8.70 8.05
C ASP A 286 22.40 -7.66 9.04
N PRO A 287 22.28 -7.98 10.34
CA PRO A 287 21.84 -7.04 11.37
C PRO A 287 22.59 -5.71 11.41
N ASP A 288 23.85 -5.65 10.96
CA ASP A 288 24.64 -4.41 10.91
C ASP A 288 24.88 -3.92 9.47
N GLY A 289 24.34 -4.62 8.47
CA GLY A 289 24.59 -4.34 7.07
C GLY A 289 24.09 -3.00 6.56
N MET A 290 23.20 -2.31 7.30
CA MET A 290 22.71 -0.97 6.95
C MET A 290 23.55 0.17 7.50
N THR A 291 24.44 -0.06 8.46
CA THR A 291 25.12 1.01 9.22
C THR A 291 25.94 1.92 8.32
N ALA A 292 26.87 1.37 7.54
CA ALA A 292 27.75 2.16 6.67
C ALA A 292 26.95 2.96 5.61
N LEU A 293 25.94 2.32 4.98
CA LEU A 293 25.09 3.00 4.01
C LEU A 293 24.32 4.16 4.66
N ALA A 294 23.80 3.96 5.86
CA ALA A 294 23.05 4.99 6.57
C ALA A 294 23.93 6.17 6.95
N GLU A 295 25.15 5.93 7.43
CA GLU A 295 26.13 6.97 7.76
C GLU A 295 26.54 7.78 6.54
N ASP A 296 26.89 7.12 5.43
CA ASP A 296 27.24 7.76 4.17
C ASP A 296 26.07 8.59 3.61
N LEU A 297 24.86 8.02 3.62
CA LEU A 297 23.66 8.69 3.14
C LEU A 297 23.28 9.86 4.07
N GLY A 298 23.40 9.69 5.38
CA GLY A 298 23.13 10.71 6.39
C GLY A 298 24.07 11.91 6.23
N ALA A 299 25.37 11.65 5.99
CA ALA A 299 26.34 12.68 5.68
C ALA A 299 26.01 13.41 4.36
N GLY A 300 25.67 12.67 3.31
CA GLY A 300 25.28 13.25 2.01
C GLY A 300 24.00 14.10 2.07
N LEU A 301 23.03 13.69 2.88
CA LEU A 301 21.77 14.42 3.09
C LEU A 301 21.89 15.49 4.18
N GLY A 302 22.96 15.50 4.97
CA GLY A 302 23.12 16.37 6.14
C GLY A 302 21.99 16.19 7.16
N CYS A 303 21.59 14.95 7.42
CA CYS A 303 20.56 14.60 8.41
C CYS A 303 21.10 13.58 9.42
N PRO A 304 20.58 13.56 10.66
CA PRO A 304 21.04 12.63 11.67
C PRO A 304 20.67 11.19 11.33
N VAL A 305 21.48 10.26 11.81
CA VAL A 305 21.28 8.81 11.69
C VAL A 305 21.06 8.24 13.10
N SER A 306 20.00 7.46 13.27
CA SER A 306 19.69 6.74 14.50
C SER A 306 19.82 5.24 14.28
N ILE A 307 20.64 4.59 15.10
CA ILE A 307 20.84 3.14 15.05
C ILE A 307 20.09 2.51 16.21
N GLY A 308 18.98 1.83 15.92
CA GLY A 308 18.16 1.16 16.93
C GLY A 308 18.89 0.00 17.62
N PRO A 309 18.45 -0.44 18.80
CA PRO A 309 18.98 -1.62 19.45
C PRO A 309 18.63 -2.89 18.65
N TYR A 310 19.27 -4.01 19.01
CA TYR A 310 18.91 -5.31 18.45
C TYR A 310 17.59 -5.81 19.03
N HIS A 311 16.71 -6.30 18.16
CA HIS A 311 15.47 -6.98 18.54
C HIS A 311 15.42 -8.39 17.94
N PRO A 312 14.84 -9.38 18.61
CA PRO A 312 14.62 -10.69 18.00
C PRO A 312 13.58 -10.60 16.86
N ASP A 313 13.84 -11.29 15.75
CA ASP A 313 12.92 -11.42 14.62
C ASP A 313 11.84 -12.47 14.94
N CYS A 314 10.77 -12.03 15.61
CA CYS A 314 9.69 -12.88 16.15
C CYS A 314 8.56 -13.19 15.16
#